data_AF-A0A7S0BTB7-F1
#
_entry.id   AF-A0A7S0BTB7-F1
#
_cell.length_a   1.000
_cell.length_b   1.000
_cell.length_c   1.000
_cell.angle_alpha   90.00
_cell.angle_beta   90.00
_cell.angle_gamma   90.00
#
_symmetry.space_group_name_H-M   'P 1'
#
loop_
_entity.id
_entity.type
_entity.pdbx_description
1 polymer ?
#
loop_
_entity_poly.entity_id
_entity_poly.type
_entity_poly.pdbx_seq_one_letter_code
_entity_poly.pdbx_strand_id
1 'polypeptide(L)'
;APAVILAVAANSKSKLMFEEIQRSIVRLLLETCTSEHMYCAELFGAGQGRMFDDLFSYTVDQIYLNLQQHVAHTQDAVGVLLTMKIHEVQREEMRRRKVRDLNNFFTRADILLKPRYKEIFDENLNSLTSANPKSLFPGQNNLSPHIVSRRYAEFAGATLGITMLGSEDDMIKESLKRLRTAYQGLMNRISLEFKSSKNRYTFLINNCDLVLTIFEELEVHGEDELFFQDLLSGHVMAFAEHELAEHFPDYLSFVRSRTLPDKKKVRSILREFAVNWRSSVAHIRENVLRVFPNFKNGSEILKSVLTQLVYYHKKAESIVEDSYPELKGEMVTSTAITYEIRQDNQKTF
;
A
#
# COMPACT_ATOMS: atom_id res chain seq x y z
N ALA A 1 27.00 -2.32 6.51
CA ALA A 1 27.76 -2.22 5.24
C ALA A 1 29.15 -1.60 5.46
N PRO A 2 30.16 -2.03 4.69
CA PRO A 2 31.54 -1.52 4.78
C PRO A 2 31.63 -0.02 4.42
N ALA A 3 32.78 0.60 4.71
CA ALA A 3 33.10 1.97 4.32
C ALA A 3 33.24 2.05 2.79
N VAL A 4 32.81 3.18 2.22
CA VAL A 4 32.95 3.46 0.79
C VAL A 4 34.42 3.75 0.50
N ILE A 5 35.04 2.92 -0.34
CA ILE A 5 36.39 3.15 -0.85
C ILE A 5 36.27 3.77 -2.24
N LEU A 6 36.57 5.07 -2.35
CA LEU A 6 36.41 5.84 -3.60
C LEU A 6 37.14 5.22 -4.79
N ALA A 7 38.35 4.68 -4.58
CA ALA A 7 39.12 4.00 -5.63
C ALA A 7 38.41 2.74 -6.16
N VAL A 8 37.76 1.98 -5.28
CA VAL A 8 37.01 0.77 -5.66
C VAL A 8 35.72 1.17 -6.38
N ALA A 9 35.01 2.18 -5.87
CA ALA A 9 33.78 2.70 -6.49
C ALA A 9 34.04 3.32 -7.87
N ALA A 10 35.17 4.01 -8.05
CA ALA A 10 35.59 4.56 -9.33
C ALA A 10 35.93 3.46 -10.34
N ASN A 11 36.63 2.41 -9.89
CA ASN A 11 36.98 1.26 -10.74
C ASN A 11 35.76 0.41 -11.12
N SER A 12 34.77 0.27 -10.24
CA SER A 12 33.53 -0.49 -10.48
C SER A 12 32.48 0.30 -11.27
N LYS A 13 32.68 1.61 -11.49
CA LYS A 13 31.67 2.55 -12.05
C LYS A 13 30.33 2.51 -11.30
N SER A 14 30.33 2.13 -10.02
CA SER A 14 29.10 2.07 -9.23
C SER A 14 28.61 3.48 -8.91
N LYS A 15 27.35 3.78 -9.23
CA LYS A 15 26.69 5.00 -8.75
C LYS A 15 26.33 4.80 -7.29
N LEU A 16 26.87 5.66 -6.43
CA LEU A 16 26.56 5.67 -5.00
C LEU A 16 25.51 6.72 -4.72
N MET A 17 24.55 6.38 -3.86
CA MET A 17 23.54 7.32 -3.41
C MET A 17 24.10 8.22 -2.31
N PHE A 18 23.44 9.35 -2.07
CA PHE A 18 23.95 10.37 -1.15
C PHE A 18 24.07 9.84 0.28
N GLU A 19 23.05 9.13 0.76
CA GLU A 19 22.98 8.52 2.08
C GLU A 19 24.08 7.47 2.30
N GLU A 20 24.51 6.77 1.25
CA GLU A 20 25.63 5.82 1.33
C GLU A 20 26.96 6.53 1.55
N ILE A 21 27.18 7.61 0.81
CA ILE A 21 28.37 8.48 0.93
C ILE A 21 28.37 9.14 2.29
N GLN A 22 27.25 9.76 2.68
CA GLN A 22 27.09 10.46 3.95
C GLN A 22 27.29 9.51 5.13
N ARG A 23 26.71 8.31 5.10
CA ARG A 23 26.94 7.27 6.10
C ARG A 23 28.42 6.95 6.25
N SER A 24 29.14 6.81 5.13
CA SER A 24 30.56 6.47 5.15
C SER A 24 31.43 7.61 5.71
N ILE A 25 31.19 8.85 5.26
CA ILE A 25 31.91 10.03 5.72
C ILE A 25 31.68 10.25 7.21
N VAL A 26 30.41 10.26 7.64
CA VAL A 26 30.07 10.47 9.05
C VAL A 26 30.61 9.32 9.90
N ARG A 27 30.57 8.07 9.44
CA ARG A 27 31.19 6.96 10.19
C ARG A 27 32.68 7.16 10.40
N LEU A 28 33.43 7.57 9.37
CA LEU A 28 34.86 7.88 9.50
C LEU A 28 35.09 9.02 10.48
N LEU A 29 34.26 10.07 10.43
CA LEU A 29 34.28 11.16 11.39
C LEU A 29 34.08 10.62 12.82
N LEU A 30 33.07 9.78 13.08
CA LEU A 30 32.80 9.21 14.41
C LEU A 30 33.98 8.39 14.94
N GLU A 31 34.57 7.54 14.11
CA GLU A 31 35.73 6.71 14.47
C GLU A 31 36.95 7.59 14.82
N THR A 32 37.23 8.60 13.99
CA THR A 32 38.33 9.54 14.20
C THR A 32 38.11 10.38 15.46
N CYS A 33 36.93 10.98 15.60
CA CYS A 33 36.55 11.78 16.77
C CYS A 33 36.59 10.96 18.07
N THR A 34 36.19 9.68 18.03
CA THR A 34 36.29 8.79 19.19
C THR A 34 37.75 8.57 19.59
N SER A 35 38.62 8.25 18.61
CA SER A 35 40.05 8.04 18.86
C SER A 35 40.71 9.28 19.45
N GLU A 36 40.47 10.45 18.83
CA GLU A 36 41.05 11.72 19.28
C GLU A 36 40.51 12.19 20.63
N HIS A 37 39.23 11.94 20.92
CA HIS A 37 38.66 12.22 22.23
C HIS A 37 39.39 11.44 23.33
N MET A 38 39.60 10.13 23.10
CA MET A 38 40.30 9.27 24.06
C MET A 38 41.76 9.69 24.24
N TYR A 39 42.45 10.00 23.13
CA TYR A 39 43.82 10.50 23.17
C TYR A 39 43.93 11.83 23.93
N CYS A 40 43.04 12.79 23.64
CA CYS A 40 43.01 14.07 24.34
C CYS A 40 42.71 13.91 25.83
N ALA A 41 41.78 13.02 26.18
CA ALA A 41 41.44 12.73 27.57
C ALA A 41 42.63 12.09 28.33
N GLU A 42 43.39 11.22 27.68
CA GLU A 42 44.59 10.59 28.25
C GLU A 42 45.75 11.59 28.41
N LEU A 43 46.02 12.38 27.37
CA LEU A 43 47.17 13.29 27.34
C LEU A 43 46.96 14.59 28.13
N PHE A 44 45.76 15.19 28.02
CA PHE A 44 45.45 16.51 28.58
C PHE A 44 44.50 16.47 29.79
N GLY A 45 43.99 15.28 30.13
CA GLY A 45 43.04 15.06 31.23
C GLY A 45 41.58 15.32 30.85
N ALA A 46 40.66 14.73 31.61
CA ALA A 46 39.22 14.65 31.31
C ALA A 46 38.46 16.02 31.24
N GLY A 47 39.11 17.14 31.57
CA GLY A 47 38.50 18.46 31.65
C GLY A 47 38.71 19.35 30.42
N GLN A 48 39.50 18.93 29.43
CA GLN A 48 39.87 19.78 28.29
C GLN A 48 39.25 19.33 26.96
N GLY A 49 37.93 19.16 26.92
CA GLY A 49 37.18 18.96 25.67
C GLY A 49 37.32 20.08 24.62
N ARG A 50 38.11 21.13 24.90
CA ARG A 50 38.35 22.29 24.01
C ARG A 50 39.23 21.97 22.80
N MET A 51 40.16 21.02 22.94
CA MET A 51 41.06 20.63 21.84
C MET A 51 40.28 19.99 20.68
N PHE A 52 39.14 19.35 20.97
CA PHE A 52 38.29 18.77 19.94
C PHE A 52 37.73 19.84 19.01
N ASP A 53 37.13 20.89 19.57
CA ASP A 53 36.52 21.97 18.79
C ASP A 53 37.58 22.68 17.93
N ASP A 54 38.78 22.92 18.47
CA ASP A 54 39.87 23.55 17.72
C ASP A 54 40.36 22.68 16.54
N LEU A 55 40.35 21.35 16.67
CA LEU A 55 40.82 20.43 15.65
C LEU A 55 39.75 20.09 14.60
N PHE A 56 38.51 19.88 15.03
CA PHE A 56 37.47 19.27 14.20
C PHE A 56 36.39 20.22 13.72
N SER A 57 36.24 21.43 14.29
CA SER A 57 35.13 22.33 13.93
C SER A 57 35.04 22.59 12.43
N TYR A 58 36.17 22.89 11.77
CA TYR A 58 36.19 23.13 10.33
C TYR A 58 35.71 21.91 9.53
N THR A 59 36.22 20.72 9.87
CA THR A 59 35.84 19.47 9.18
C THR A 59 34.36 19.13 9.39
N VAL A 60 33.88 19.26 10.62
CA VAL A 60 32.46 19.05 10.97
C VAL A 60 31.57 20.04 10.21
N ASP A 61 31.97 21.31 10.13
CA ASP A 61 31.22 22.32 9.39
C ASP A 61 31.23 22.09 7.88
N GLN A 62 32.33 21.58 7.29
CA GLN A 62 32.34 21.20 5.88
C GLN A 62 31.39 20.03 5.58
N ILE A 63 31.37 19.01 6.45
CA ILE A 63 30.44 17.87 6.31
C ILE A 63 28.99 18.34 6.48
N TYR A 64 28.73 19.23 7.44
CA TYR A 64 27.42 19.84 7.62
C TYR A 64 26.99 20.69 6.42
N LEU A 65 27.89 21.49 5.85
CA LEU A 65 27.62 22.32 4.68
C LEU A 65 27.23 21.46 3.48
N ASN A 66 27.91 20.33 3.27
CA ASN A 66 27.56 19.40 2.20
C ASN A 66 26.15 18.81 2.38
N LEU A 67 25.82 18.41 3.61
CA LEU A 67 24.47 17.97 3.96
C LEU A 67 23.44 19.07 3.69
N GLN A 68 23.71 20.31 4.11
CA GLN A 68 22.85 21.45 3.88
C GLN A 68 22.58 21.72 2.40
N GLN A 69 23.63 21.69 1.57
CA GLN A 69 23.52 21.88 0.13
C GLN A 69 22.68 20.78 -0.54
N HIS A 70 22.86 19.52 -0.13
CA HIS A 70 22.06 18.42 -0.67
C HIS A 70 20.58 18.53 -0.27
N VAL A 71 20.31 18.73 1.03
CA VAL A 71 18.95 18.75 1.57
C VAL A 71 18.14 19.94 1.04
N ALA A 72 18.78 21.08 0.77
CA ALA A 72 18.12 22.26 0.22
C ALA A 72 17.49 22.05 -1.17
N HIS A 73 18.00 21.10 -1.96
CA HIS A 73 17.58 20.89 -3.35
C HIS A 73 16.93 19.52 -3.61
N THR A 74 17.02 18.59 -2.66
CA THR A 74 16.49 17.24 -2.85
C THR A 74 14.96 17.20 -2.83
N GLN A 75 14.38 16.38 -3.70
CA GLN A 75 12.96 16.01 -3.67
C GLN A 75 12.77 14.53 -3.26
N ASP A 76 13.86 13.89 -2.84
CA ASP A 76 13.88 12.51 -2.39
C ASP A 76 13.59 12.43 -0.89
N ALA A 77 12.31 12.30 -0.54
CA ALA A 77 11.90 12.10 0.84
C ALA A 77 12.42 10.79 1.45
N VAL A 78 12.61 9.73 0.65
CA VAL A 78 13.12 8.44 1.13
C VAL A 78 14.59 8.56 1.52
N GLY A 79 15.42 9.19 0.67
CA GLY A 79 16.82 9.46 0.97
C GLY A 79 17.02 10.38 2.19
N VAL A 80 16.17 11.40 2.35
CA VAL A 80 16.16 12.26 3.55
C VAL A 80 15.84 11.44 4.80
N LEU A 81 14.81 10.58 4.76
CA LEU A 81 14.43 9.74 5.88
C LEU A 81 15.51 8.70 6.23
N LEU A 82 16.12 8.07 5.23
CA LEU A 82 17.26 7.17 5.43
C LEU A 82 18.41 7.89 6.13
N THR A 83 18.73 9.11 5.69
CA THR A 83 19.77 9.93 6.31
C THR A 83 19.46 10.23 7.78
N MET A 84 18.19 10.56 8.09
CA MET A 84 17.73 10.75 9.48
C MET A 84 17.96 9.49 10.33
N LYS A 85 17.55 8.31 9.84
CA LYS A 85 17.71 7.05 10.57
C LYS A 85 19.17 6.63 10.72
N ILE A 86 20.00 6.87 9.70
CA ILE A 86 21.44 6.63 9.79
C ILE A 86 22.07 7.51 10.89
N HIS A 87 21.75 8.81 10.91
CA HIS A 87 22.24 9.73 11.93
C HIS A 87 21.75 9.35 13.33
N GLU A 88 20.53 8.83 13.47
CA GLU A 88 19.99 8.33 14.72
C GLU A 88 20.83 7.17 15.28
N VAL A 89 21.10 6.15 14.46
CA VAL A 89 21.94 5.00 14.85
C VAL A 89 23.36 5.43 15.20
N GLN A 90 23.94 6.33 14.40
CA GLN A 90 25.28 6.88 14.63
C GLN A 90 25.39 7.70 15.92
N ARG A 91 24.36 8.49 16.24
CA ARG A 91 24.27 9.24 17.49
C ARG A 91 24.20 8.32 18.69
N GLU A 92 23.39 7.25 18.61
CA GLU A 92 23.29 6.27 19.69
C GLU A 92 24.61 5.52 19.92
N GLU A 93 25.36 5.25 18.84
CA GLU A 93 26.69 4.67 18.95
C GLU A 93 27.67 5.58 19.72
N MET A 94 27.68 6.88 19.44
CA MET A 94 28.49 7.86 20.18
C MET A 94 28.06 7.98 21.63
N ARG A 95 26.76 7.95 21.90
CA ARG A 95 26.21 7.93 23.26
C ARG A 95 26.70 6.72 24.05
N ARG A 96 26.71 5.54 23.44
CA ARG A 96 27.24 4.30 24.03
C ARG A 96 28.75 4.41 24.34
N ARG A 97 29.50 5.09 23.48
CA ARG A 97 30.94 5.39 23.69
C ARG A 97 31.19 6.51 24.72
N LYS A 98 30.15 7.17 25.22
CA LYS A 98 30.20 8.32 26.14
C LYS A 98 30.92 9.56 25.57
N VAL A 99 31.07 9.64 24.24
CA VAL A 99 31.66 10.78 23.55
C VAL A 99 30.55 11.73 23.12
N ARG A 100 30.62 13.00 23.54
CA ARG A 100 29.53 13.99 23.35
C ARG A 100 29.84 15.06 22.29
N ASP A 101 31.04 15.02 21.72
CA ASP A 101 31.59 16.11 20.93
C ASP A 101 30.79 16.41 19.65
N LEU A 102 30.13 15.39 19.07
CA LEU A 102 29.32 15.53 17.84
C LEU A 102 27.83 15.78 18.10
N ASN A 103 27.40 15.97 19.35
CA ASN A 103 25.98 16.17 19.66
C ASN A 103 25.38 17.41 18.96
N ASN A 104 26.15 18.49 18.87
CA ASN A 104 25.70 19.71 18.18
C ASN A 104 25.54 19.48 16.67
N PHE A 105 26.48 18.77 16.03
CA PHE A 105 26.38 18.40 14.61
C PHE A 105 25.08 17.65 14.31
N PHE A 106 24.80 16.61 15.10
CA PHE A 106 23.60 15.81 14.91
C PHE A 106 22.31 16.60 15.20
N THR A 107 22.32 17.50 16.18
CA THR A 107 21.18 18.38 16.47
C THR A 107 20.90 19.35 15.32
N ARG A 108 21.94 19.96 14.75
CA ARG A 108 21.83 20.81 13.55
C ARG A 108 21.32 20.02 12.35
N ALA A 109 21.78 18.77 12.17
CA ALA A 109 21.30 17.89 11.10
C ALA A 109 19.80 17.58 11.24
N ASP A 110 19.28 17.33 12.45
CA ASP A 110 17.84 17.12 12.67
C ASP A 110 17.00 18.34 12.30
N ILE A 111 17.47 19.54 12.69
CA ILE A 111 16.82 20.82 12.39
C ILE A 111 16.72 21.07 10.89
N LEU A 112 17.64 20.50 10.09
CA LEU A 112 17.63 20.59 8.63
C LEU A 112 16.75 19.48 8.00
N LEU A 113 16.94 18.23 8.43
CA LEU A 113 16.32 17.07 7.77
C LEU A 113 14.83 16.93 8.07
N LYS A 114 14.40 17.12 9.33
CA LYS A 114 13.00 16.91 9.73
C LYS A 114 12.03 17.88 9.02
N PRO A 115 12.29 19.20 8.99
CA PRO A 115 11.42 20.12 8.25
C PRO A 115 11.41 19.81 6.77
N ARG A 116 12.57 19.49 6.17
CA ARG A 116 12.64 19.18 4.74
C ARG A 116 11.85 17.93 4.38
N TYR A 117 11.96 16.86 5.16
CA TYR A 117 11.15 15.65 4.96
C TYR A 117 9.66 15.99 4.99
N LYS A 118 9.25 16.79 5.99
CA LYS A 118 7.85 17.22 6.13
C LYS A 118 7.37 18.05 4.93
N GLU A 119 8.18 18.98 4.44
CA GLU A 119 7.87 19.78 3.26
C GLU A 119 7.60 18.90 2.04
N ILE A 120 8.52 17.99 1.70
CA ILE A 120 8.38 17.09 0.55
C ILE A 120 7.14 16.19 0.73
N PHE A 121 6.90 15.71 1.95
CA PHE A 121 5.73 14.89 2.25
C PHE A 121 4.42 15.66 2.08
N ASP A 122 4.33 16.89 2.60
CA ASP A 122 3.15 17.74 2.48
C ASP A 122 2.93 18.17 1.00
N GLU A 123 4.00 18.36 0.20
CA GLU A 123 3.91 18.55 -1.25
C GLU A 123 3.28 17.33 -1.95
N ASN A 124 3.73 16.11 -1.63
CA ASN A 124 3.14 14.88 -2.15
C ASN A 124 1.67 14.74 -1.74
N LEU A 125 1.33 15.06 -0.49
CA LEU A 125 -0.05 15.04 -0.01
C LEU A 125 -0.92 16.04 -0.78
N ASN A 126 -0.43 17.26 -0.98
CA ASN A 126 -1.12 18.30 -1.75
C ASN A 126 -1.32 17.87 -3.21
N SER A 127 -0.36 17.14 -3.80
CA SER A 127 -0.49 16.61 -5.15
C SER A 127 -1.68 15.64 -5.28
N LEU A 128 -1.92 14.81 -4.27
CA LEU A 128 -3.04 13.85 -4.26
C LEU A 128 -4.39 14.53 -4.01
N THR A 129 -4.44 15.50 -3.10
CA THR A 129 -5.69 16.20 -2.74
C THR A 129 -6.13 17.15 -3.85
N SER A 130 -5.21 17.94 -4.41
CA SER A 130 -5.50 18.93 -5.46
C SER A 130 -5.61 18.34 -6.88
N ALA A 131 -5.19 17.09 -7.09
CA ALA A 131 -5.28 16.44 -8.38
C ALA A 131 -6.70 16.46 -8.96
N ASN A 132 -6.78 16.77 -10.25
CA ASN A 132 -8.02 16.73 -11.02
C ASN A 132 -8.31 15.28 -11.46
N PRO A 133 -9.43 14.67 -11.02
CA PRO A 133 -9.77 13.29 -11.37
C PRO A 133 -9.96 13.08 -12.87
N LYS A 134 -10.50 14.08 -13.58
CA LYS A 134 -10.78 13.99 -15.02
C LYS A 134 -9.53 13.91 -15.87
N SER A 135 -8.47 14.62 -15.48
CA SER A 135 -7.19 14.56 -16.20
C SER A 135 -6.42 13.28 -15.94
N LEU A 136 -6.68 12.63 -14.80
CA LEU A 136 -6.07 11.36 -14.42
C LEU A 136 -6.94 10.15 -14.80
N PHE A 137 -8.11 10.38 -15.39
CA PHE A 137 -9.01 9.31 -15.74
C PHE A 137 -8.46 8.51 -16.93
N PRO A 138 -8.22 7.19 -16.80
CA PRO A 138 -7.55 6.40 -17.83
C PRO A 138 -8.47 6.04 -19.02
N GLY A 139 -9.74 6.44 -18.98
CA GLY A 139 -10.75 6.11 -19.99
C GLY A 139 -11.68 4.97 -19.55
N GLN A 140 -12.85 4.85 -20.18
CA GLN A 140 -13.92 3.93 -19.73
C GLN A 140 -13.55 2.44 -19.83
N ASN A 141 -12.63 2.09 -20.73
CA ASN A 141 -12.24 0.71 -21.02
C ASN A 141 -10.94 0.31 -20.29
N ASN A 142 -10.23 1.26 -19.69
CA ASN A 142 -8.98 0.97 -19.00
C ASN A 142 -9.25 0.76 -17.51
N LEU A 143 -9.21 -0.50 -17.10
CA LEU A 143 -9.43 -0.94 -15.72
C LEU A 143 -8.11 -1.34 -15.04
N SER A 144 -6.97 -1.15 -15.68
CA SER A 144 -5.66 -1.53 -15.12
C SER A 144 -5.34 -0.68 -13.89
N PRO A 145 -4.44 -1.15 -13.00
CA PRO A 145 -3.92 -0.32 -11.93
C PRO A 145 -3.35 0.99 -12.47
N HIS A 146 -3.64 2.08 -11.77
CA HIS A 146 -3.21 3.42 -12.11
C HIS A 146 -1.78 3.67 -11.62
N ILE A 147 -1.00 4.46 -12.36
CA ILE A 147 0.41 4.74 -12.03
C ILE A 147 0.58 5.38 -10.63
N VAL A 148 -0.42 6.15 -10.18
CA VAL A 148 -0.41 6.77 -8.84
C VAL A 148 -0.44 5.72 -7.74
N SER A 149 -1.10 4.57 -7.95
CA SER A 149 -1.16 3.49 -6.97
C SER A 149 0.19 2.82 -6.78
N ARG A 150 0.93 2.58 -7.87
CA ARG A 150 2.33 2.12 -7.79
C ARG A 150 3.20 3.11 -7.02
N ARG A 151 3.16 4.39 -7.41
CA ARG A 151 3.96 5.45 -6.75
C ARG A 151 3.64 5.58 -5.26
N TYR A 152 2.35 5.53 -4.91
CA TYR A 152 1.92 5.55 -3.52
C TYR A 152 2.44 4.33 -2.75
N ALA A 153 2.26 3.12 -3.29
CA ALA A 153 2.67 1.89 -2.62
C ALA A 153 4.18 1.81 -2.42
N GLU A 154 4.97 2.16 -3.45
CA GLU A 154 6.44 2.19 -3.37
C GLU A 154 6.90 3.21 -2.33
N PHE A 155 6.33 4.42 -2.32
CA PHE A 155 6.71 5.46 -1.37
C PHE A 155 6.28 5.14 0.07
N ALA A 156 5.02 4.72 0.28
CA ALA A 156 4.49 4.37 1.59
C ALA A 156 5.20 3.12 2.15
N GLY A 157 5.39 2.09 1.32
CA GLY A 157 6.09 0.87 1.69
C GLY A 157 7.55 1.12 2.07
N ALA A 158 8.29 1.90 1.26
CA ALA A 158 9.66 2.29 1.60
C ALA A 158 9.73 3.08 2.92
N THR A 159 8.82 4.04 3.11
CA THR A 159 8.76 4.84 4.34
C THR A 159 8.47 3.96 5.56
N LEU A 160 7.48 3.06 5.47
CA LEU A 160 7.13 2.11 6.53
C LEU A 160 8.31 1.19 6.86
N GLY A 161 8.94 0.59 5.86
CA GLY A 161 10.11 -0.27 6.05
C GLY A 161 11.27 0.46 6.74
N ILE A 162 11.54 1.72 6.36
CA ILE A 162 12.57 2.53 7.02
C ILE A 162 12.18 2.90 8.45
N THR A 163 10.91 3.16 8.72
CA THR A 163 10.47 3.49 10.09
C THR A 163 10.61 2.33 11.08
N MET A 164 10.70 1.09 10.59
CA MET A 164 11.06 -0.07 11.43
C MET A 164 12.53 -0.02 11.88
N LEU A 165 13.37 0.81 11.25
CA LEU A 165 14.76 1.03 11.62
C LEU A 165 14.84 2.21 12.61
N GLY A 166 15.17 1.91 13.88
CA GLY A 166 15.38 2.92 14.92
C GLY A 166 14.12 3.19 15.76
N SER A 167 14.05 4.39 16.35
CA SER A 167 12.91 4.79 17.19
C SER A 167 11.67 5.14 16.37
N GLU A 168 10.50 4.96 16.97
CA GLU A 168 9.25 5.37 16.35
C GLU A 168 9.15 6.90 16.27
N ASP A 169 8.62 7.42 15.17
CA ASP A 169 8.37 8.84 14.96
C ASP A 169 6.88 9.08 14.66
N ASP A 170 6.15 9.65 15.62
CA ASP A 170 4.72 9.91 15.53
C ASP A 170 4.37 10.85 14.37
N MET A 171 5.27 11.77 14.02
CA MET A 171 5.06 12.69 12.90
C MET A 171 4.99 11.92 11.58
N ILE A 172 5.84 10.91 11.41
CA ILE A 172 5.87 10.08 10.20
C ILE A 172 4.65 9.18 10.15
N LYS A 173 4.29 8.55 11.27
CA LYS A 173 3.09 7.70 11.38
C LYS A 173 1.82 8.47 11.01
N GLU A 174 1.64 9.67 11.56
CA GLU A 174 0.49 10.52 11.24
C GLU A 174 0.50 10.99 9.78
N SER A 175 1.68 11.32 9.25
CA SER A 175 1.84 11.70 7.84
C SER A 175 1.44 10.57 6.89
N LEU A 176 1.82 9.32 7.20
CA LEU A 176 1.41 8.13 6.43
C LEU A 176 -0.10 7.92 6.44
N LYS A 177 -0.76 8.11 7.60
CA LYS A 177 -2.24 8.03 7.71
C LYS A 177 -2.93 9.09 6.84
N ARG A 178 -2.41 10.33 6.84
CA ARG A 178 -2.90 11.41 5.96
C ARG A 178 -2.70 11.05 4.49
N LEU A 179 -1.55 10.49 4.12
CA LEU A 179 -1.26 10.06 2.75
C LEU A 179 -2.19 8.95 2.28
N ARG A 180 -2.40 7.92 3.10
CA ARG A 180 -3.35 6.82 2.85
C ARG A 180 -4.75 7.34 2.58
N THR A 181 -5.22 8.27 3.41
CA THR A 181 -6.52 8.92 3.26
C THR A 181 -6.62 9.74 1.97
N ALA A 182 -5.59 10.53 1.64
CA ALA A 182 -5.57 11.33 0.41
C ALA A 182 -5.53 10.46 -0.86
N TYR A 183 -4.75 9.37 -0.84
CA TYR A 183 -4.69 8.40 -1.92
C TYR A 183 -6.06 7.73 -2.14
N GLN A 184 -6.68 7.20 -1.07
CA GLN A 184 -8.01 6.60 -1.16
C GLN A 184 -9.04 7.60 -1.71
N GLY A 185 -9.01 8.84 -1.21
CA GLY A 185 -9.86 9.93 -1.70
C GLY A 185 -9.67 10.21 -3.19
N LEU A 186 -8.43 10.23 -3.69
CA LEU A 186 -8.16 10.40 -5.11
C LEU A 186 -8.66 9.22 -5.94
N MET A 187 -8.39 7.98 -5.54
CA MET A 187 -8.84 6.79 -6.26
C MET A 187 -10.36 6.73 -6.35
N ASN A 188 -11.05 7.05 -5.25
CA ASN A 188 -12.52 7.14 -5.24
C ASN A 188 -13.02 8.20 -6.22
N ARG A 189 -12.42 9.41 -6.23
CA ARG A 189 -12.81 10.47 -7.18
C ARG A 189 -12.58 10.06 -8.63
N ILE A 190 -11.46 9.41 -8.96
CA ILE A 190 -11.19 8.89 -10.32
C ILE A 190 -12.21 7.79 -10.67
N SER A 191 -12.54 6.91 -9.73
CA SER A 191 -13.50 5.83 -9.97
C SER A 191 -14.88 6.37 -10.35
N LEU A 192 -15.32 7.51 -9.82
CA LEU A 192 -16.62 8.11 -10.12
C LEU A 192 -16.77 8.55 -11.59
N GLU A 193 -15.66 8.72 -12.33
CA GLU A 193 -15.68 9.06 -13.76
C GLU A 193 -16.06 7.86 -14.64
N PHE A 194 -16.00 6.62 -14.15
CA PHE A 194 -16.54 5.47 -14.89
C PHE A 194 -18.08 5.50 -14.87
N LYS A 195 -18.70 5.19 -16.02
CA LYS A 195 -20.16 5.13 -16.14
C LYS A 195 -20.77 3.90 -15.45
N SER A 196 -20.10 2.75 -15.59
CA SER A 196 -20.54 1.48 -15.01
C SER A 196 -20.03 1.35 -13.57
N SER A 197 -20.94 1.16 -12.60
CA SER A 197 -20.57 0.87 -11.21
C SER A 197 -19.67 -0.35 -11.09
N LYS A 198 -19.88 -1.37 -11.94
CA LYS A 198 -19.00 -2.54 -12.02
C LYS A 198 -17.56 -2.14 -12.37
N ASN A 199 -17.39 -1.28 -13.38
CA ASN A 199 -16.06 -0.80 -13.78
C ASN A 199 -15.41 0.03 -12.67
N ARG A 200 -16.19 0.81 -11.90
CA ARG A 200 -15.69 1.54 -10.72
C ARG A 200 -15.01 0.60 -9.72
N TYR A 201 -15.72 -0.44 -9.30
CA TYR A 201 -15.19 -1.39 -8.33
C TYR A 201 -14.07 -2.25 -8.92
N THR A 202 -14.14 -2.62 -10.19
CA THR A 202 -13.05 -3.35 -10.87
C THR A 202 -11.76 -2.53 -10.85
N PHE A 203 -11.83 -1.24 -11.20
CA PHE A 203 -10.70 -0.33 -11.11
C PHE A 203 -10.17 -0.23 -9.67
N LEU A 204 -11.04 -0.01 -8.67
CA LEU A 204 -10.63 0.09 -7.27
C LEU A 204 -9.97 -1.19 -6.74
N ILE A 205 -10.50 -2.36 -7.09
CA ILE A 205 -9.94 -3.67 -6.75
C ILE A 205 -8.54 -3.81 -7.33
N ASN A 206 -8.36 -3.56 -8.63
CA ASN A 206 -7.05 -3.67 -9.28
C ASN A 206 -6.00 -2.74 -8.66
N ASN A 207 -6.40 -1.52 -8.25
CA ASN A 207 -5.51 -0.60 -7.56
C ASN A 207 -5.17 -1.05 -6.14
N CYS A 208 -6.11 -1.60 -5.38
CA CYS A 208 -5.84 -2.13 -4.03
C CYS A 208 -4.96 -3.38 -4.08
N ASP A 209 -5.21 -4.28 -5.05
CA ASP A 209 -4.40 -5.48 -5.27
C ASP A 209 -2.93 -5.13 -5.58
N LEU A 210 -2.70 -4.11 -6.41
CA LEU A 210 -1.34 -3.63 -6.69
C LEU A 210 -0.65 -3.10 -5.43
N VAL A 211 -1.37 -2.33 -4.59
CA VAL A 211 -0.79 -1.82 -3.33
C VAL A 211 -0.40 -2.97 -2.41
N LEU A 212 -1.30 -3.95 -2.22
CA LEU A 212 -1.03 -5.12 -1.38
C LEU A 212 0.12 -5.97 -1.93
N THR A 213 0.20 -6.15 -3.26
CA THR A 213 1.31 -6.87 -3.90
C THR A 213 2.65 -6.21 -3.61
N ILE A 214 2.73 -4.87 -3.74
CA ILE A 214 3.97 -4.14 -3.46
C ILE A 214 4.31 -4.17 -1.96
N PHE A 215 3.32 -4.13 -1.07
CA PHE A 215 3.56 -4.27 0.37
C PHE A 215 4.08 -5.67 0.74
N GLU A 216 3.54 -6.72 0.11
CA GLU A 216 4.05 -8.09 0.25
C GLU A 216 5.50 -8.20 -0.26
N GLU A 217 5.81 -7.62 -1.42
CA GLU A 217 7.18 -7.57 -1.99
C GLU A 217 8.19 -6.84 -1.08
N LEU A 218 7.73 -5.80 -0.38
CA LEU A 218 8.56 -5.02 0.55
C LEU A 218 8.56 -5.56 1.98
N GLU A 219 7.89 -6.68 2.24
CA GLU A 219 7.73 -7.29 3.57
C GLU A 219 7.14 -6.31 4.61
N VAL A 220 6.26 -5.41 4.17
CA VAL A 220 5.64 -4.39 5.01
C VAL A 220 4.33 -4.93 5.57
N HIS A 221 4.35 -5.30 6.85
CA HIS A 221 3.18 -5.77 7.59
C HIS A 221 2.71 -4.74 8.62
N GLY A 222 1.39 -4.59 8.77
CA GLY A 222 0.84 -3.73 9.82
C GLY A 222 -0.53 -3.11 9.52
N GLU A 223 -0.77 -1.93 10.11
CA GLU A 223 -2.06 -1.21 10.03
C GLU A 223 -2.47 -0.92 8.56
N ASP A 224 -1.52 -0.50 7.73
CA ASP A 224 -1.79 -0.14 6.33
C ASP A 224 -2.13 -1.37 5.48
N GLU A 225 -1.44 -2.50 5.68
CA GLU A 225 -1.76 -3.76 5.01
C GLU A 225 -3.18 -4.21 5.34
N LEU A 226 -3.53 -4.28 6.63
CA LEU A 226 -4.87 -4.66 7.09
C LEU A 226 -5.94 -3.72 6.55
N PHE A 227 -5.67 -2.41 6.54
CA PHE A 227 -6.57 -1.42 5.96
C PHE A 227 -6.87 -1.70 4.48
N PHE A 228 -5.86 -2.00 3.67
CA PHE A 228 -6.06 -2.30 2.25
C PHE A 228 -6.70 -3.68 2.02
N GLN A 229 -6.46 -4.66 2.89
CA GLN A 229 -7.16 -5.95 2.84
C GLN A 229 -8.67 -5.78 3.10
N ASP A 230 -9.03 -5.00 4.13
CA ASP A 230 -10.43 -4.69 4.45
C ASP A 230 -11.09 -3.89 3.32
N LEU A 231 -10.38 -2.89 2.78
CA LEU A 231 -10.86 -2.07 1.67
C LEU A 231 -11.09 -2.90 0.40
N LEU A 232 -10.14 -3.79 0.06
CA LEU A 232 -10.24 -4.73 -1.05
C LEU A 232 -11.47 -5.63 -0.86
N SER A 233 -11.64 -6.24 0.31
CA SER A 233 -12.78 -7.10 0.63
C SER A 233 -14.12 -6.37 0.42
N GLY A 234 -14.23 -5.13 0.91
CA GLY A 234 -15.43 -4.31 0.70
C GLY A 234 -15.71 -4.01 -0.78
N HIS A 235 -14.67 -3.72 -1.57
CA HIS A 235 -14.83 -3.51 -3.02
C HIS A 235 -15.19 -4.79 -3.77
N VAL A 236 -14.62 -5.94 -3.38
CA VAL A 236 -14.95 -7.26 -3.95
C VAL A 236 -16.41 -7.61 -3.69
N MET A 237 -16.92 -7.38 -2.48
CA MET A 237 -18.34 -7.57 -2.17
C MET A 237 -19.25 -6.70 -3.03
N ALA A 238 -18.89 -5.43 -3.24
CA ALA A 238 -19.67 -4.51 -4.07
C ALA A 238 -19.59 -4.86 -5.57
N PHE A 239 -18.43 -5.33 -6.04
CA PHE A 239 -18.28 -5.86 -7.40
C PHE A 239 -19.14 -7.10 -7.61
N ALA A 240 -19.09 -8.07 -6.69
CA ALA A 240 -19.86 -9.30 -6.76
C ALA A 240 -21.36 -9.04 -6.82
N GLU A 241 -21.82 -8.09 -6.01
CA GLU A 241 -23.18 -7.61 -6.04
C GLU A 241 -23.62 -7.10 -7.42
N HIS A 242 -22.79 -6.26 -8.08
CA HIS A 242 -23.08 -5.76 -9.42
C HIS A 242 -22.95 -6.82 -10.51
N GLU A 243 -21.97 -7.71 -10.43
CA GLU A 243 -21.77 -8.79 -11.41
C GLU A 243 -22.96 -9.77 -11.37
N LEU A 244 -23.42 -10.16 -10.18
CA LEU A 244 -24.60 -11.01 -10.06
C LEU A 244 -25.88 -10.31 -10.55
N ALA A 245 -26.03 -9.00 -10.31
CA ALA A 245 -27.19 -8.24 -10.76
C ALA A 245 -27.27 -8.09 -12.30
N GLU A 246 -26.13 -8.11 -12.99
CA GLU A 246 -26.08 -8.09 -14.46
C GLU A 246 -26.61 -9.39 -15.07
N HIS A 247 -26.36 -10.53 -14.40
CA HIS A 247 -26.76 -11.85 -14.87
C HIS A 247 -28.11 -12.34 -14.33
N PHE A 248 -28.50 -11.89 -13.14
CA PHE A 248 -29.67 -12.40 -12.40
C PHE A 248 -30.56 -11.28 -11.81
N PRO A 249 -30.93 -10.23 -12.56
CA PRO A 249 -31.61 -9.05 -12.01
C PRO A 249 -32.94 -9.38 -11.33
N ASP A 250 -33.81 -10.14 -12.01
CA ASP A 250 -35.13 -10.50 -11.48
C ASP A 250 -35.03 -11.47 -10.30
N TYR A 251 -34.08 -12.41 -10.36
CA TYR A 251 -33.84 -13.36 -9.27
C TYR A 251 -33.38 -12.66 -7.99
N LEU A 252 -32.42 -11.73 -8.10
CA LEU A 252 -31.96 -10.97 -6.94
C LEU A 252 -33.04 -10.02 -6.43
N SER A 253 -33.81 -9.38 -7.31
CA SER A 253 -34.93 -8.52 -6.90
C SER A 253 -36.00 -9.31 -6.14
N PHE A 254 -36.30 -10.55 -6.57
CA PHE A 254 -37.19 -11.46 -5.86
C PHE A 254 -36.69 -11.77 -4.45
N VAL A 255 -35.44 -12.19 -4.29
CA VAL A 255 -34.86 -12.57 -3.00
C VAL A 255 -34.74 -11.38 -2.02
N ARG A 256 -34.69 -10.15 -2.54
CA ARG A 256 -34.61 -8.92 -1.75
C ARG A 256 -35.95 -8.25 -1.48
N SER A 257 -36.97 -8.60 -2.25
CA SER A 257 -38.26 -7.93 -2.16
C SER A 257 -38.83 -8.07 -0.75
N ARG A 258 -39.31 -6.94 -0.20
CA ARG A 258 -40.04 -6.94 1.07
C ARG A 258 -41.47 -7.48 0.90
N THR A 259 -41.99 -7.43 -0.33
CA THR A 259 -43.31 -7.93 -0.68
C THR A 259 -43.18 -9.17 -1.56
N LEU A 260 -43.90 -10.22 -1.19
CA LEU A 260 -43.92 -11.48 -1.92
C LEU A 260 -44.61 -11.28 -3.29
N PRO A 261 -43.93 -11.56 -4.42
CA PRO A 261 -44.51 -11.38 -5.75
C PRO A 261 -45.65 -12.38 -6.03
N ASP A 262 -46.41 -12.16 -7.10
CA ASP A 262 -47.38 -13.17 -7.55
C ASP A 262 -46.66 -14.48 -7.91
N LYS A 263 -47.26 -15.61 -7.54
CA LYS A 263 -46.77 -16.97 -7.77
C LYS A 263 -46.39 -17.22 -9.23
N LYS A 264 -47.18 -16.70 -10.19
CA LYS A 264 -46.87 -16.83 -11.62
C LYS A 264 -45.54 -16.17 -11.98
N LYS A 265 -45.26 -14.99 -11.40
CA LYS A 265 -44.01 -14.26 -11.59
C LYS A 265 -42.84 -14.99 -10.94
N VAL A 266 -42.99 -15.46 -9.69
CA VAL A 266 -41.96 -16.26 -9.00
C VAL A 266 -41.62 -17.51 -9.80
N ARG A 267 -42.62 -18.24 -10.30
CA ARG A 267 -42.43 -19.42 -11.16
C ARG A 267 -41.59 -19.10 -12.39
N SER A 268 -41.89 -18.01 -13.09
CA SER A 268 -41.14 -17.59 -14.27
C SER A 268 -39.66 -17.32 -13.95
N ILE A 269 -39.41 -16.58 -12.86
CA ILE A 269 -38.06 -16.23 -12.40
C ILE A 269 -37.25 -17.49 -12.05
N LEU A 270 -37.85 -18.45 -11.34
CA LEU A 270 -37.18 -19.69 -10.95
C LEU A 270 -36.82 -20.55 -12.18
N ARG A 271 -37.72 -20.68 -13.15
CA ARG A 271 -37.45 -21.43 -14.39
C ARG A 271 -36.36 -20.78 -15.22
N GLU A 272 -36.40 -19.46 -15.38
CA GLU A 272 -35.40 -18.72 -16.12
C GLU A 272 -34.01 -18.86 -15.48
N PHE A 273 -33.92 -18.75 -14.16
CA PHE A 273 -32.69 -19.03 -13.42
C PHE A 273 -32.24 -20.47 -13.66
N ALA A 274 -33.13 -21.46 -13.54
CA ALA A 274 -32.79 -22.88 -13.69
C ALA A 274 -32.23 -23.24 -15.08
N VAL A 275 -32.68 -22.55 -16.12
CA VAL A 275 -32.19 -22.73 -17.50
C VAL A 275 -30.82 -22.04 -17.70
N ASN A 276 -30.66 -20.81 -17.20
CA ASN A 276 -29.53 -19.96 -17.58
C ASN A 276 -28.34 -19.96 -16.61
N TRP A 277 -28.50 -20.42 -15.36
CA TRP A 277 -27.48 -20.22 -14.31
C TRP A 277 -26.09 -20.77 -14.65
N ARG A 278 -25.98 -21.92 -15.33
CA ARG A 278 -24.68 -22.50 -15.71
C ARG A 278 -23.95 -21.63 -16.73
N SER A 279 -24.67 -21.17 -17.76
CA SER A 279 -24.14 -20.28 -18.78
C SER A 279 -23.70 -18.95 -18.17
N SER A 280 -24.53 -18.37 -17.31
CA SER A 280 -24.20 -17.13 -16.60
C SER A 280 -22.98 -17.29 -15.69
N VAL A 281 -22.85 -18.40 -14.96
CA VAL A 281 -21.66 -18.68 -14.12
C VAL A 281 -20.40 -18.82 -14.97
N ALA A 282 -20.48 -19.44 -16.16
CA ALA A 282 -19.36 -19.50 -17.09
C ALA A 282 -18.95 -18.11 -17.60
N HIS A 283 -19.92 -17.25 -17.94
CA HIS A 283 -19.65 -15.87 -18.34
C HIS A 283 -19.06 -15.02 -17.22
N ILE A 284 -19.56 -15.15 -15.99
CA ILE A 284 -18.98 -14.48 -14.80
C ILE A 284 -17.51 -14.84 -14.66
N ARG A 285 -17.17 -16.13 -14.80
CA ARG A 285 -15.78 -16.58 -14.72
C ARG A 285 -14.91 -15.95 -15.78
N GLU A 286 -15.33 -16.02 -17.04
CA GLU A 286 -14.58 -15.43 -18.16
C GLU A 286 -14.37 -13.92 -17.94
N ASN A 287 -15.40 -13.22 -17.47
CA ASN A 287 -15.33 -11.80 -17.15
C ASN A 287 -14.31 -11.53 -16.03
N VAL A 288 -14.40 -12.24 -14.90
CA VAL A 288 -13.49 -12.08 -13.75
C VAL A 288 -12.05 -12.33 -14.17
N LEU A 289 -11.76 -13.42 -14.88
CA LEU A 289 -10.41 -13.73 -15.35
C LEU A 289 -9.88 -12.70 -16.36
N ARG A 290 -10.76 -12.06 -17.13
CA ARG A 290 -10.38 -11.02 -18.09
C ARG A 290 -10.03 -9.69 -17.40
N VAL A 291 -10.74 -9.31 -16.35
CA VAL A 291 -10.62 -7.97 -15.75
C VAL A 291 -9.67 -7.89 -14.56
N PHE A 292 -9.36 -9.02 -13.93
CA PHE A 292 -8.41 -9.11 -12.81
C PHE A 292 -7.13 -9.83 -13.27
N PRO A 293 -6.04 -9.09 -13.58
CA PRO A 293 -4.83 -9.68 -14.14
C PRO A 293 -4.04 -10.55 -13.14
N ASN A 294 -4.18 -10.31 -11.84
CA ASN A 294 -3.59 -11.15 -10.81
C ASN A 294 -4.43 -12.42 -10.63
N PHE A 295 -3.86 -13.56 -11.01
CA PHE A 295 -4.55 -14.86 -11.01
C PHE A 295 -5.04 -15.28 -9.61
N LYS A 296 -4.22 -15.09 -8.56
CA LYS A 296 -4.57 -15.44 -7.18
C LYS A 296 -5.76 -14.59 -6.71
N ASN A 297 -5.72 -13.29 -6.98
CA ASN A 297 -6.80 -12.37 -6.67
C ASN A 297 -8.08 -12.72 -7.48
N GLY A 298 -7.96 -12.95 -8.78
CA GLY A 298 -9.07 -13.34 -9.65
C GLY A 298 -9.81 -14.59 -9.16
N SER A 299 -9.07 -15.59 -8.66
CA SER A 299 -9.67 -16.80 -8.08
C SER A 299 -10.44 -16.52 -6.78
N GLU A 300 -9.87 -15.72 -5.86
CA GLU A 300 -10.57 -15.36 -4.62
C GLU A 300 -11.78 -14.47 -4.88
N ILE A 301 -11.71 -13.56 -5.87
CA ILE A 301 -12.85 -12.75 -6.31
C ILE A 301 -13.95 -13.65 -6.87
N LEU A 302 -13.62 -14.57 -7.78
CA LEU A 302 -14.59 -15.52 -8.33
C LEU A 302 -15.27 -16.32 -7.23
N LYS A 303 -14.50 -16.85 -6.28
CA LYS A 303 -15.02 -17.56 -5.11
C LYS A 303 -15.95 -16.69 -4.28
N SER A 304 -15.63 -15.40 -4.08
CA SER A 304 -16.50 -14.45 -3.39
C SER A 304 -17.84 -14.25 -4.11
N VAL A 305 -17.81 -14.01 -5.44
CA VAL A 305 -19.00 -13.88 -6.29
C VAL A 305 -19.90 -15.12 -6.21
N LEU A 306 -19.29 -16.30 -6.34
CA LEU A 306 -20.01 -17.58 -6.31
C LEU A 306 -20.56 -17.90 -4.91
N THR A 307 -19.84 -17.52 -3.85
CA THR A 307 -20.32 -17.66 -2.46
C THR A 307 -21.55 -16.78 -2.24
N GLN A 308 -21.55 -15.55 -2.76
CA GLN A 308 -22.71 -14.66 -2.68
C GLN A 308 -23.90 -15.18 -3.51
N LEU A 309 -23.67 -15.80 -4.67
CA LEU A 309 -24.72 -16.48 -5.43
C LEU A 309 -25.36 -17.62 -4.62
N VAL A 310 -24.55 -18.47 -4.00
CA VAL A 310 -25.04 -19.56 -3.13
C VAL A 310 -25.83 -19.00 -1.95
N TYR A 311 -25.37 -17.90 -1.34
CA TYR A 311 -26.11 -17.23 -0.28
C TYR A 311 -27.50 -16.77 -0.75
N TYR A 312 -27.59 -16.08 -1.89
CA TYR A 312 -28.88 -15.66 -2.45
C TYR A 312 -29.78 -16.85 -2.79
N HIS A 313 -29.19 -17.92 -3.33
CA HIS A 313 -29.94 -19.11 -3.67
C HIS A 313 -30.55 -19.81 -2.45
N LYS A 314 -29.78 -19.98 -1.37
CA LYS A 314 -30.29 -20.52 -0.10
C LYS A 314 -31.42 -19.67 0.49
N LYS A 315 -31.29 -18.35 0.38
CA LYS A 315 -32.36 -17.44 0.83
C LYS A 315 -33.62 -17.59 -0.04
N ALA A 316 -33.45 -17.77 -1.35
CA ALA A 316 -34.56 -18.06 -2.26
C ALA A 316 -35.25 -19.39 -1.92
N GLU A 317 -34.48 -20.44 -1.61
CA GLU A 317 -35.01 -21.76 -1.20
C GLU A 317 -35.89 -21.62 0.05
N SER A 318 -35.42 -20.90 1.06
CA SER A 318 -36.21 -20.62 2.27
C SER A 318 -37.50 -19.87 1.96
N ILE A 319 -37.46 -18.82 1.13
CA ILE A 319 -38.66 -18.06 0.75
C ILE A 319 -39.67 -18.94 0.00
N VAL A 320 -39.19 -19.79 -0.92
CA VAL A 320 -40.05 -20.70 -1.68
C VAL A 320 -40.63 -21.79 -0.78
N GLU A 321 -39.86 -22.34 0.15
CA GLU A 321 -40.34 -23.34 1.11
C GLU A 321 -41.44 -22.78 2.02
N ASP A 322 -41.28 -21.55 2.50
CA ASP A 322 -42.23 -20.91 3.41
C ASP A 322 -43.48 -20.38 2.71
N SER A 323 -43.33 -19.81 1.51
CA SER A 323 -44.41 -19.03 0.85
C SER A 323 -44.94 -19.65 -0.45
N TYR A 324 -44.21 -20.57 -1.08
CA TYR A 324 -44.58 -21.18 -2.37
C TYR A 324 -44.15 -22.66 -2.46
N PRO A 325 -44.53 -23.53 -1.49
CA PRO A 325 -43.97 -24.88 -1.38
C PRO A 325 -44.17 -25.73 -2.64
N GLU A 326 -45.23 -25.47 -3.41
CA GLU A 326 -45.50 -26.12 -4.70
C GLU A 326 -44.51 -25.78 -5.83
N LEU A 327 -43.68 -24.74 -5.66
CA LEU A 327 -42.65 -24.35 -6.64
C LEU A 327 -41.27 -24.95 -6.31
N LYS A 328 -41.14 -25.69 -5.20
CA LYS A 328 -39.87 -26.32 -4.77
C LYS A 328 -39.25 -27.22 -5.85
N GLY A 329 -40.09 -27.92 -6.61
CA GLY A 329 -39.63 -28.79 -7.71
C GLY A 329 -39.08 -28.05 -8.94
N GLU A 330 -39.28 -26.73 -9.03
CA GLU A 330 -38.75 -25.90 -10.12
C GLU A 330 -37.40 -25.25 -9.77
N MET A 331 -36.95 -25.41 -8.53
CA MET A 331 -35.66 -24.90 -8.08
C MET A 331 -34.52 -25.82 -8.48
N VAL A 332 -33.40 -25.22 -8.87
CA VAL A 332 -32.11 -25.92 -8.89
C VAL A 332 -31.77 -26.29 -7.45
N THR A 333 -31.18 -27.46 -7.22
CA THR A 333 -30.75 -27.82 -5.86
C THR A 333 -29.50 -27.03 -5.47
N SER A 334 -29.46 -26.49 -4.24
CA SER A 334 -28.25 -25.93 -3.63
C SER A 334 -27.00 -26.80 -3.80
N THR A 335 -27.16 -28.13 -3.78
CA THR A 335 -26.08 -29.10 -3.99
C THR A 335 -25.52 -29.07 -5.41
N ALA A 336 -26.35 -28.87 -6.43
CA ALA A 336 -25.91 -28.77 -7.82
C ALA A 336 -25.07 -27.50 -8.04
N ILE A 337 -25.51 -26.36 -7.50
CA ILE A 337 -24.76 -25.10 -7.60
C ILE A 337 -23.42 -25.21 -6.87
N THR A 338 -23.44 -25.77 -5.65
CA THR A 338 -22.20 -25.95 -4.86
C THR A 338 -21.24 -26.94 -5.52
N TYR A 339 -21.75 -28.00 -6.14
CA TYR A 339 -20.93 -28.98 -6.86
C TYR A 339 -20.27 -28.38 -8.11
N GLU A 340 -21.02 -27.59 -8.89
CA GLU A 340 -20.48 -26.88 -10.06
C GLU A 340 -19.36 -25.93 -9.65
N ILE A 341 -19.58 -25.11 -8.61
CA ILE A 341 -18.57 -24.20 -8.06
C ILE A 341 -17.30 -24.95 -7.61
N ARG A 342 -17.45 -26.15 -7.00
CA ARG A 342 -16.32 -26.98 -6.58
C ARG A 342 -15.56 -27.60 -7.77
N GLN A 343 -16.28 -28.15 -8.75
CA GLN A 343 -15.66 -28.69 -9.96
C GLN A 343 -14.89 -27.60 -10.72
N ASP A 344 -15.46 -26.41 -10.79
CA ASP A 344 -14.87 -25.31 -11.54
C ASP A 344 -13.66 -24.71 -10.84
N ASN A 345 -13.67 -24.64 -9.50
CA ASN A 345 -12.45 -24.34 -8.76
C ASN A 345 -11.36 -25.36 -9.09
N GLN A 346 -11.65 -26.67 -9.10
CA GLN A 346 -10.64 -27.70 -9.45
C GLN A 346 -10.13 -27.65 -10.89
N LYS A 347 -10.92 -27.19 -11.86
CA LYS A 347 -10.49 -27.06 -13.27
C LYS A 347 -9.67 -25.81 -13.54
N THR A 348 -9.73 -24.83 -12.64
CA THR A 348 -9.03 -23.54 -12.79
C THR A 348 -7.65 -23.59 -12.13
N PHE A 349 -7.32 -24.61 -11.33
CA PHE A 349 -6.00 -24.81 -10.69
C PHE A 349 -5.12 -25.83 -11.42
#